data_AF-C0BFE5-F1
#
_entry.id   AF-C0BFE5-F1
#
_cell.length_a   1.000
_cell.length_b   1.000
_cell.length_c   1.000
_cell.angle_alpha   90.00
_cell.angle_beta   90.00
_cell.angle_gamma   90.00
#
_symmetry.space_group_name_H-M   'P 1'
#
loop_
_entity.id
_entity.type
_entity.pdbx_description
1 polymer ?
#
loop_
_entity_poly.entity_id
_entity_poly.type
_entity_poly.pdbx_seq_one_letter_code
_entity_poly.pdbx_strand_id
1 'polypeptide(L)'
;MNKLVKRLLTGTLAFATILTALPVTAVHASGNQYWTESAERVGYIEQIMNDGSIKSTFHEGHMKVEGETAYCVDINTNFKNGYKTRSDASTRMSSDQIADVALSLEYVKQYTATHTGLNNNQKYLLEQCVVWQRLSEQLGWQCDNVRASYNEISQAVQNEVYAGAKAFVKENKGRYECGGYIYTGEGQDIGQFWAKLNVGNAKVKRLLPIPRSQMVTPVIPLRVRHLVSILIRAVTASLPHLLPMETAIPKKLR
;
A
#
# COMPACT_ATOMS: atom_id res chain seq x y z
N MET A 1 -20.01 -38.10 -65.88
CA MET A 1 -19.57 -37.81 -64.50
C MET A 1 -18.85 -36.47 -64.48
N ASN A 2 -19.43 -35.48 -63.80
CA ASN A 2 -19.11 -34.05 -63.92
C ASN A 2 -17.70 -33.70 -63.41
N LYS A 3 -17.04 -32.78 -64.12
CA LYS A 3 -15.69 -32.25 -63.86
C LYS A 3 -15.48 -31.59 -62.47
N LEU A 4 -16.53 -31.50 -61.65
CA LEU A 4 -16.49 -30.96 -60.29
C LEU A 4 -16.09 -31.98 -59.22
N VAL A 5 -16.28 -33.29 -59.45
CA VAL A 5 -15.97 -34.32 -58.43
C VAL A 5 -14.47 -34.69 -58.42
N LYS A 6 -13.76 -34.51 -59.54
CA LYS A 6 -12.30 -34.72 -59.60
C LYS A 6 -11.47 -33.59 -58.97
N ARG A 7 -12.09 -32.47 -58.60
CA ARG A 7 -11.41 -31.35 -57.91
C ARG A 7 -11.50 -31.39 -56.40
N LEU A 8 -12.21 -32.38 -55.82
CA LEU A 8 -12.42 -32.48 -54.37
C LEU A 8 -11.52 -33.52 -53.67
N LEU A 9 -10.69 -34.26 -54.42
CA LEU A 9 -9.85 -35.36 -53.90
C LEU A 9 -8.34 -35.09 -54.00
N THR A 10 -7.96 -33.82 -54.18
CA THR A 10 -6.55 -33.37 -54.08
C THR A 10 -6.43 -32.36 -52.94
N GLY A 11 -7.01 -32.69 -51.79
CA GLY A 11 -7.01 -31.87 -50.58
C GLY A 11 -6.25 -32.53 -49.42
N THR A 12 -5.33 -33.46 -49.70
CA THR A 12 -4.46 -34.05 -48.69
C THR A 12 -3.26 -33.14 -48.42
N LEU A 13 -3.41 -32.40 -47.33
CA LEU A 13 -2.40 -32.25 -46.29
C LEU A 13 -1.02 -31.74 -46.73
N ALA A 14 -0.95 -30.44 -47.04
CA ALA A 14 0.32 -29.71 -47.02
C ALA A 14 0.12 -28.32 -46.41
N PHE A 15 -0.49 -28.25 -45.22
CA PHE A 15 -0.13 -27.19 -44.28
C PHE A 15 1.08 -27.70 -43.51
N ALA A 16 2.26 -27.53 -44.12
CA ALA A 16 3.50 -27.52 -43.37
C ALA A 16 3.38 -26.37 -42.38
N THR A 17 2.95 -26.71 -41.18
CA THR A 17 3.09 -25.88 -40.00
C THR A 17 4.58 -25.63 -39.83
N ILE A 18 5.06 -24.53 -40.41
CA ILE A 18 6.25 -23.86 -39.91
C ILE A 18 5.81 -23.21 -38.60
N LEU A 19 5.56 -24.04 -37.59
CA LEU A 19 5.87 -23.68 -36.23
C LEU A 19 7.40 -23.63 -36.24
N THR A 20 7.94 -22.44 -36.48
CA THR A 20 9.22 -22.11 -35.89
C THR A 20 9.09 -22.53 -34.45
N ALA A 21 9.83 -23.58 -34.07
CA ALA A 21 10.14 -23.87 -32.70
C ALA A 21 10.91 -22.65 -32.19
N LEU A 22 10.18 -21.58 -31.86
CA LEU A 22 10.55 -20.78 -30.72
C LEU A 22 10.73 -21.83 -29.63
N PRO A 23 11.94 -21.96 -29.05
CA PRO A 23 12.01 -22.65 -27.80
C PRO A 23 11.07 -21.85 -26.90
N VAL A 24 9.88 -22.38 -26.67
CA VAL A 24 9.23 -22.18 -25.40
C VAL A 24 10.19 -22.89 -24.47
N THR A 25 11.27 -22.19 -24.10
CA THR A 25 11.83 -22.37 -22.79
C THR A 25 10.60 -22.14 -21.92
N ALA A 26 9.94 -23.23 -21.56
CA ALA A 26 9.32 -23.29 -20.27
C ALA A 26 10.47 -22.84 -19.37
N VAL A 27 10.44 -21.56 -18.99
CA VAL A 27 11.27 -21.06 -17.92
C VAL A 27 10.79 -21.91 -16.78
N HIS A 28 11.47 -23.03 -16.59
CA HIS A 28 11.44 -23.74 -15.34
C HIS A 28 11.85 -22.66 -14.38
N ALA A 29 10.85 -22.07 -13.73
CA ALA A 29 11.07 -21.27 -12.56
C ALA A 29 11.97 -22.16 -11.70
N SER A 30 13.27 -21.84 -11.68
CA SER A 30 14.16 -22.34 -10.63
C SER A 30 13.40 -22.14 -9.32
N GLY A 31 13.50 -23.04 -8.35
CA GLY A 31 12.59 -23.09 -7.18
C GLY A 31 12.42 -21.78 -6.38
N ASN A 32 13.21 -20.74 -6.71
CA ASN A 32 13.12 -19.39 -6.18
C ASN A 32 12.74 -18.29 -7.21
N GLN A 33 12.21 -18.60 -8.39
CA GLN A 33 11.73 -17.62 -9.38
C GLN A 33 10.24 -17.33 -9.16
N TYR A 34 9.88 -16.05 -9.14
CA TYR A 34 8.51 -15.59 -8.87
C TYR A 34 8.09 -14.55 -9.90
N TRP A 35 6.85 -14.64 -10.37
CA TRP A 35 6.28 -13.65 -11.27
C TRP A 35 5.96 -12.37 -10.51
N THR A 36 6.38 -11.25 -11.09
CA THR A 36 6.15 -9.93 -10.53
C THR A 36 5.50 -9.02 -11.55
N GLU A 37 4.55 -8.22 -11.08
CA GLU A 37 3.75 -7.35 -11.93
C GLU A 37 3.38 -6.06 -11.20
N SER A 38 2.99 -5.05 -11.96
CA SER A 38 2.49 -3.79 -11.43
C SER A 38 1.25 -3.35 -12.19
N ALA A 39 0.27 -2.77 -11.48
CA ALA A 39 -0.80 -2.02 -12.11
C ALA A 39 -0.24 -0.77 -12.83
N GLU A 40 -0.93 -0.30 -13.87
CA GLU A 40 -0.47 0.84 -14.68
C GLU A 40 -0.34 2.14 -13.87
N ARG A 41 -1.23 2.39 -12.90
CA ARG A 41 -1.16 3.59 -12.05
C ARG A 41 -2.02 3.51 -10.80
N VAL A 42 -1.43 3.75 -9.63
CA VAL A 42 -2.14 3.98 -8.36
C VAL A 42 -2.13 5.44 -7.92
N GLY A 43 -1.13 6.23 -8.31
CA GLY A 43 -1.09 7.67 -8.03
C GLY A 43 0.26 8.29 -8.34
N TYR A 44 0.45 9.53 -7.89
CA TYR A 44 1.70 10.25 -8.04
C TYR A 44 2.53 10.28 -6.77
N ILE A 45 3.84 10.10 -6.94
CA ILE A 45 4.86 10.27 -5.92
C ILE A 45 5.69 11.50 -6.25
N GLU A 46 6.05 12.25 -5.22
CA GLU A 46 6.96 13.38 -5.31
C GLU A 46 8.22 13.07 -4.49
N GLN A 47 9.38 13.12 -5.15
CA GLN A 47 10.68 13.14 -4.48
C GLN A 47 11.04 14.58 -4.17
N ILE A 48 11.26 14.89 -2.91
CA ILE A 48 11.49 16.27 -2.45
C ILE A 48 12.97 16.46 -2.06
N MET A 49 13.55 17.58 -2.46
CA MET A 49 14.91 17.99 -2.13
C MET A 49 14.98 18.52 -0.68
N ASN A 50 16.20 18.64 -0.14
CA ASN A 50 16.41 19.17 1.21
C ASN A 50 15.92 20.63 1.41
N ASP A 51 15.84 21.40 0.33
CA ASP A 51 15.30 22.77 0.33
C ASP A 51 13.77 22.82 0.23
N GLY A 52 13.10 21.67 0.18
CA GLY A 52 11.64 21.55 0.07
C GLY A 52 11.09 21.60 -1.35
N SER A 53 11.93 21.80 -2.37
CA SER A 53 11.51 21.76 -3.78
C SER A 53 11.24 20.33 -4.26
N ILE A 54 10.34 20.17 -5.25
CA ILE A 54 10.09 18.87 -5.87
C ILE A 54 11.23 18.58 -6.85
N LYS A 55 12.03 17.54 -6.56
CA LYS A 55 13.07 17.03 -7.47
C LYS A 55 12.46 16.37 -8.69
N SER A 56 11.45 15.53 -8.46
CA SER A 56 10.75 14.78 -9.50
C SER A 56 9.35 14.39 -9.03
N THR A 57 8.46 14.25 -10.00
CA THR A 57 7.14 13.63 -9.82
C THR A 57 7.04 12.45 -10.77
N PHE A 58 6.67 11.28 -10.26
CA PHE A 58 6.55 10.08 -11.08
C PHE A 58 5.29 9.28 -10.72
N HIS A 59 4.92 8.41 -11.64
CA HIS A 59 3.80 7.50 -11.48
C HIS A 59 4.23 6.28 -10.69
N GLU A 60 3.46 5.93 -9.68
CA GLU A 60 3.60 4.67 -8.97
C GLU A 60 2.51 3.70 -9.42
N GLY A 61 2.87 2.42 -9.56
CA GLY A 61 1.96 1.32 -9.82
C GLY A 61 1.89 0.37 -8.62
N HIS A 62 0.81 -0.41 -8.49
CA HIS A 62 0.68 -1.39 -7.40
C HIS A 62 1.49 -2.64 -7.72
N MET A 63 2.69 -2.76 -7.15
CA MET A 63 3.54 -3.93 -7.35
C MET A 63 3.05 -5.15 -6.58
N LYS A 64 3.14 -6.30 -7.24
CA LYS A 64 2.76 -7.59 -6.69
C LYS A 64 3.77 -8.66 -7.01
N VAL A 65 3.87 -9.64 -6.11
CA VAL A 65 4.56 -10.91 -6.32
C VAL A 65 3.53 -12.01 -6.08
N GLU A 66 3.28 -12.86 -7.08
CA GLU A 66 2.27 -13.92 -7.00
C GLU A 66 0.89 -13.42 -6.51
N GLY A 67 0.49 -12.21 -6.94
CA GLY A 67 -0.78 -11.59 -6.55
C GLY A 67 -0.78 -10.87 -5.20
N GLU A 68 0.24 -11.05 -4.37
CA GLU A 68 0.39 -10.40 -3.06
C GLU A 68 1.15 -9.08 -3.18
N THR A 69 0.77 -8.09 -2.36
CA THR A 69 1.41 -6.76 -2.39
C THR A 69 2.91 -6.86 -2.13
N ALA A 70 3.69 -6.15 -2.92
CA ALA A 70 5.12 -5.96 -2.74
C ALA A 70 5.46 -4.48 -2.93
N TYR A 71 6.63 -4.08 -2.42
CA TYR A 71 7.05 -2.69 -2.39
C TYR A 71 8.37 -2.52 -3.13
N CYS A 72 8.51 -1.43 -3.87
CA CYS A 72 9.80 -1.03 -4.40
C CYS A 72 10.78 -0.78 -3.26
N VAL A 73 11.98 -1.36 -3.40
CA VAL A 73 13.09 -1.19 -2.44
C VAL A 73 14.28 -0.43 -3.04
N ASP A 74 14.10 0.27 -4.16
CA ASP A 74 15.10 1.21 -4.72
C ASP A 74 14.42 2.25 -5.62
N ILE A 75 14.07 3.42 -5.10
CA ILE A 75 13.32 4.45 -5.84
C ILE A 75 13.97 4.93 -7.16
N ASN A 76 15.25 4.62 -7.41
CA ASN A 76 16.00 5.15 -8.55
C ASN A 76 15.90 4.29 -9.82
N THR A 77 15.23 3.14 -9.76
CA THR A 77 15.17 2.18 -10.86
C THR A 77 13.74 1.99 -11.35
N ASN A 78 13.49 1.95 -12.66
CA ASN A 78 12.12 1.70 -13.14
C ASN A 78 11.71 0.22 -12.99
N PHE A 79 10.47 -0.01 -12.60
CA PHE A 79 9.92 -1.37 -12.51
C PHE A 79 9.66 -1.99 -13.89
N LYS A 80 9.85 -3.32 -13.95
CA LYS A 80 9.54 -4.14 -15.12
C LYS A 80 8.85 -5.42 -14.65
N ASN A 81 7.71 -5.72 -15.26
CA ASN A 81 7.02 -7.00 -15.07
C ASN A 81 7.95 -8.13 -15.53
N GLY A 82 7.92 -9.26 -14.82
CA GLY A 82 8.76 -10.41 -15.16
C GLY A 82 9.08 -11.30 -13.97
N TYR A 83 9.83 -12.37 -14.25
CA TYR A 83 10.34 -13.26 -13.22
C TYR A 83 11.50 -12.61 -12.45
N LYS A 84 11.46 -12.72 -11.12
CA LYS A 84 12.52 -12.28 -10.21
C LYS A 84 12.93 -13.42 -9.28
N THR A 85 14.21 -13.45 -8.92
CA THR A 85 14.78 -14.39 -7.97
C THR A 85 14.52 -13.92 -6.54
N ARG A 86 13.88 -14.74 -5.73
CA ARG A 86 13.66 -14.48 -4.31
C ARG A 86 14.89 -14.82 -3.48
N SER A 87 15.20 -13.93 -2.54
CA SER A 87 16.17 -14.11 -1.46
C SER A 87 15.54 -13.68 -0.13
N ASP A 88 16.05 -14.21 0.98
CA ASP A 88 15.70 -13.68 2.30
C ASP A 88 16.23 -12.25 2.43
N ALA A 89 15.45 -11.33 3.01
CA ALA A 89 15.90 -9.94 3.16
C ALA A 89 17.19 -9.82 3.98
N SER A 90 17.46 -10.76 4.89
CA SER A 90 18.69 -10.81 5.70
C SER A 90 19.96 -11.01 4.87
N THR A 91 19.87 -11.41 3.60
CA THR A 91 21.04 -11.49 2.73
C THR A 91 21.52 -10.12 2.26
N ARG A 92 20.73 -9.06 2.42
CA ARG A 92 21.03 -7.68 1.96
C ARG A 92 20.77 -6.60 3.00
N MET A 93 19.99 -6.90 4.03
CA MET A 93 19.58 -5.95 5.05
C MET A 93 19.89 -6.52 6.45
N SER A 94 20.35 -5.65 7.35
CA SER A 94 20.48 -5.99 8.77
C SER A 94 19.12 -6.22 9.42
N SER A 95 19.10 -6.92 10.56
CA SER A 95 17.88 -7.14 11.34
C SER A 95 17.20 -5.84 11.76
N ASP A 96 17.97 -4.81 12.11
CA ASP A 96 17.44 -3.49 12.47
C ASP A 96 16.79 -2.80 11.26
N GLN A 97 17.38 -2.89 10.06
CA GLN A 97 16.77 -2.37 8.82
C GLN A 97 15.47 -3.10 8.45
N ILE A 98 15.46 -4.43 8.57
CA ILE A 98 14.26 -5.24 8.31
C ILE A 98 13.16 -4.89 9.31
N ALA A 99 13.50 -4.79 10.60
CA ALA A 99 12.54 -4.43 11.64
C ALA A 99 11.96 -3.02 11.45
N ASP A 100 12.78 -2.04 11.07
CA ASP A 100 12.33 -0.66 10.82
C ASP A 100 11.28 -0.60 9.69
N VAL A 101 11.56 -1.26 8.57
CA VAL A 101 10.62 -1.34 7.43
C VAL A 101 9.37 -2.14 7.80
N ALA A 102 9.53 -3.34 8.36
CA ALA A 102 8.42 -4.24 8.66
C ALA A 102 7.45 -3.66 9.70
N LEU A 103 7.96 -3.07 10.78
CA LEU A 103 7.14 -2.44 11.81
C LEU A 103 6.46 -1.16 11.31
N SER A 104 7.15 -0.39 10.44
CA SER A 104 6.53 0.78 9.81
C SER A 104 5.34 0.37 8.92
N LEU A 105 5.52 -0.67 8.10
CA LEU A 105 4.42 -1.22 7.29
C LEU A 105 3.28 -1.76 8.15
N GLU A 106 3.60 -2.48 9.23
CA GLU A 106 2.60 -2.98 10.18
C GLU A 106 1.77 -1.84 10.79
N TYR A 107 2.42 -0.73 11.18
CA TYR A 107 1.72 0.45 11.64
C TYR A 107 0.80 1.04 10.57
N VAL A 108 1.29 1.22 9.33
CA VAL A 108 0.47 1.78 8.24
C VAL A 108 -0.74 0.89 7.95
N LYS A 109 -0.57 -0.43 7.97
CA LYS A 109 -1.67 -1.39 7.81
C LYS A 109 -2.69 -1.29 8.94
N GLN A 110 -2.25 -1.19 10.20
CA GLN A 110 -3.15 -0.97 11.34
C GLN A 110 -3.90 0.37 11.24
N TYR A 111 -3.18 1.44 10.89
CA TYR A 111 -3.76 2.77 10.69
C TYR A 111 -4.83 2.76 9.59
N THR A 112 -4.52 2.20 8.42
CA THR A 112 -5.43 2.21 7.28
C THR A 112 -6.60 1.23 7.42
N ALA A 113 -6.50 0.23 8.29
CA ALA A 113 -7.62 -0.64 8.66
C ALA A 113 -8.70 0.11 9.45
N THR A 114 -8.32 1.12 10.26
CA THR A 114 -9.28 1.91 11.07
C THR A 114 -9.72 3.22 10.40
N HIS A 115 -9.03 3.68 9.35
CA HIS A 115 -9.33 4.92 8.65
C HIS A 115 -10.10 4.66 7.34
N THR A 116 -11.43 4.76 7.39
CA THR A 116 -12.32 4.46 6.26
C THR A 116 -12.31 5.52 5.15
N GLY A 117 -11.70 6.69 5.38
CA GLY A 117 -11.60 7.78 4.40
C GLY A 117 -10.54 7.59 3.31
N LEU A 118 -9.73 6.52 3.38
CA LEU A 118 -8.68 6.23 2.40
C LEU A 118 -9.11 5.10 1.46
N ASN A 119 -8.98 5.33 0.15
CA ASN A 119 -9.18 4.29 -0.86
C ASN A 119 -7.96 3.35 -0.95
N ASN A 120 -8.10 2.22 -1.64
CA ASN A 120 -7.03 1.20 -1.70
C ASN A 120 -5.73 1.71 -2.33
N ASN A 121 -5.82 2.60 -3.33
CA ASN A 121 -4.64 3.19 -3.95
C ASN A 121 -3.90 4.09 -2.96
N GLN A 122 -4.62 4.92 -2.20
CA GLN A 122 -4.04 5.78 -1.16
C GLN A 122 -3.39 4.96 -0.05
N LYS A 123 -4.00 3.83 0.35
CA LYS A 123 -3.40 2.90 1.33
C LYS A 123 -2.06 2.37 0.83
N TYR A 124 -2.02 1.87 -0.40
CA TYR A 124 -0.78 1.38 -1.00
C TYR A 124 0.27 2.49 -1.13
N LEU A 125 -0.10 3.71 -1.54
CA LEU A 125 0.84 4.84 -1.64
C LEU A 125 1.47 5.18 -0.27
N LEU A 126 0.70 5.15 0.82
CA LEU A 126 1.26 5.33 2.17
C LEU A 126 2.25 4.23 2.53
N GLU A 127 1.92 2.98 2.20
CA GLU A 127 2.80 1.83 2.45
C GLU A 127 4.10 1.92 1.63
N GLN A 128 4.02 2.26 0.34
CA GLN A 128 5.19 2.40 -0.52
C GLN A 128 6.07 3.59 -0.10
N CYS A 129 5.47 4.75 0.22
CA CYS A 129 6.21 5.90 0.71
C CYS A 129 6.93 5.61 2.02
N VAL A 130 6.29 4.91 2.97
CA VAL A 130 6.97 4.61 4.24
C VAL A 130 8.17 3.70 4.02
N VAL A 131 8.09 2.72 3.12
CA VAL A 131 9.23 1.86 2.76
C VAL A 131 10.40 2.68 2.24
N TRP A 132 10.17 3.60 1.28
CA TRP A 132 11.23 4.46 0.78
C TRP A 132 11.81 5.39 1.83
N GLN A 133 10.97 6.02 2.66
CA GLN A 133 11.46 6.87 3.73
C GLN A 133 12.30 6.09 4.74
N ARG A 134 11.99 4.82 5.03
CA ARG A 134 12.78 4.00 5.97
C ARG A 134 14.08 3.53 5.36
N LEU A 135 14.03 2.97 4.15
CA LEU A 135 15.24 2.52 3.45
C LEU A 135 16.20 3.68 3.16
N SER A 136 15.66 4.86 2.87
CA SER A 136 16.42 6.09 2.68
C SER A 136 17.32 6.44 3.86
N GLU A 137 16.76 6.51 5.07
CA GLU A 137 17.51 6.83 6.30
C GLU A 137 18.69 5.86 6.49
N GLN A 138 18.51 4.61 6.04
CA GLN A 138 19.48 3.54 6.23
C GLN A 138 20.51 3.44 5.09
N LEU A 139 20.16 3.87 3.88
CA LEU A 139 20.98 3.73 2.68
C LEU A 139 21.52 5.06 2.15
N GLY A 140 21.20 6.17 2.81
CA GLY A 140 21.72 7.50 2.49
C GLY A 140 21.12 8.12 1.22
N TRP A 141 19.92 7.68 0.80
CA TRP A 141 19.30 8.15 -0.45
C TRP A 141 18.67 9.53 -0.39
N GLN A 142 18.58 10.13 0.80
CA GLN A 142 17.92 11.43 1.02
C GLN A 142 16.46 11.47 0.50
N CYS A 143 15.78 10.32 0.59
CA CYS A 143 14.40 10.09 0.21
C CYS A 143 13.42 10.14 1.41
N ASP A 144 13.85 10.67 2.55
CA ASP A 144 12.99 10.91 3.73
C ASP A 144 11.88 11.91 3.41
N ASN A 145 12.09 12.72 2.38
CA ASN A 145 11.12 13.68 1.88
C ASN A 145 10.26 13.10 0.74
N VAL A 146 10.31 11.80 0.44
CA VAL A 146 9.43 11.18 -0.55
C VAL A 146 8.01 11.08 0.00
N ARG A 147 7.02 11.48 -0.80
CA ARG A 147 5.61 11.50 -0.40
C ARG A 147 4.69 11.19 -1.58
N ALA A 148 3.46 10.78 -1.28
CA ALA A 148 2.40 10.87 -2.27
C ALA A 148 2.12 12.35 -2.55
N SER A 149 1.77 12.70 -3.80
CA SER A 149 1.38 14.08 -4.11
C SER A 149 0.23 14.52 -3.22
N TYR A 150 0.20 15.80 -2.83
CA TYR A 150 -0.86 16.31 -1.95
C TYR A 150 -2.26 16.29 -2.57
N ASN A 151 -2.34 16.15 -3.90
CA ASN A 151 -3.60 15.89 -4.59
C ASN A 151 -4.10 14.46 -4.38
N GLU A 152 -3.20 13.50 -4.11
CA GLU A 152 -3.53 12.11 -3.83
C GLU A 152 -3.85 11.92 -2.34
N ILE A 153 -3.00 12.44 -1.45
CA ILE A 153 -3.15 12.32 0.01
C ILE A 153 -2.69 13.61 0.68
N SER A 154 -3.58 14.21 1.48
CA SER A 154 -3.26 15.46 2.17
C SER A 154 -2.00 15.35 3.03
N GLN A 155 -1.27 16.46 3.14
CA GLN A 155 -0.08 16.54 3.98
C GLN A 155 -0.34 16.14 5.43
N ALA A 156 -1.50 16.50 5.99
CA ALA A 156 -1.84 16.20 7.38
C ALA A 156 -1.88 14.70 7.64
N VAL A 157 -2.53 13.93 6.77
CA VAL A 157 -2.60 12.46 6.87
C VAL A 157 -1.22 11.84 6.72
N GLN A 158 -0.44 12.28 5.73
CA GLN A 158 0.91 11.75 5.52
C GLN A 158 1.82 12.01 6.73
N ASN A 159 1.80 13.23 7.28
CA ASN A 159 2.58 13.58 8.47
C ASN A 159 2.19 12.74 9.69
N GLU A 160 0.88 12.56 9.93
CA GLU A 160 0.37 11.71 11.02
C GLU A 160 0.84 10.27 10.87
N VAL A 161 0.68 9.69 9.68
CA VAL A 161 1.03 8.29 9.40
C VAL A 161 2.53 8.05 9.56
N TYR A 162 3.38 8.88 8.96
CA TYR A 162 4.82 8.65 8.98
C TYR A 162 5.44 8.96 10.36
N ALA A 163 4.95 9.98 11.07
CA ALA A 163 5.37 10.21 12.45
C ALA A 163 4.95 9.05 13.36
N GLY A 164 3.72 8.55 13.19
CA GLY A 164 3.20 7.40 13.91
C GLY A 164 4.00 6.11 13.63
N ALA A 165 4.39 5.87 12.38
CA ALA A 165 5.23 4.72 12.01
C ALA A 165 6.59 4.77 12.73
N LYS A 166 7.28 5.93 12.72
CA LYS A 166 8.56 6.10 13.45
C LYS A 166 8.40 5.86 14.95
N ALA A 167 7.33 6.38 15.56
CA ALA A 167 7.04 6.16 16.98
C ALA A 167 6.75 4.67 17.26
N PHE A 168 5.96 4.02 16.41
CA PHE A 168 5.60 2.61 16.55
C PHE A 168 6.82 1.69 16.48
N VAL A 169 7.74 1.92 15.54
CA VAL A 169 9.02 1.20 15.45
C VAL A 169 9.79 1.30 16.77
N LYS A 170 9.93 2.52 17.32
CA LYS A 170 10.66 2.76 18.56
C LYS A 170 10.02 2.06 19.77
N GLU A 171 8.70 2.08 19.88
CA GLU A 171 7.96 1.48 20.99
C GLU A 171 7.87 -0.06 20.92
N ASN A 172 7.99 -0.62 19.71
CA ASN A 172 7.79 -2.05 19.47
C ASN A 172 9.07 -2.81 19.11
N LYS A 173 10.24 -2.18 19.22
CA LYS A 173 11.53 -2.86 19.06
C LYS A 173 11.60 -4.07 20.01
N GLY A 174 11.86 -5.25 19.44
CA GLY A 174 11.94 -6.52 20.17
C GLY A 174 10.60 -7.18 20.53
N ARG A 175 9.46 -6.56 20.24
CA ARG A 175 8.12 -7.15 20.48
C ARG A 175 7.59 -7.97 19.32
N TYR A 176 8.21 -7.86 18.15
CA TYR A 176 7.80 -8.55 16.92
C TYR A 176 8.97 -9.34 16.35
N GLU A 177 8.66 -10.51 15.78
CA GLU A 177 9.51 -11.22 14.84
C GLU A 177 9.31 -10.56 13.47
N CYS A 178 10.37 -9.92 12.96
CA CYS A 178 10.34 -9.20 11.69
C CYS A 178 11.13 -9.97 10.65
N GLY A 179 10.62 -10.00 9.42
CA GLY A 179 11.27 -10.66 8.30
C GLY A 179 10.87 -10.04 6.96
N GLY A 180 11.50 -10.52 5.91
CA GLY A 180 11.17 -10.08 4.56
C GLY A 180 11.79 -10.98 3.49
N TYR A 181 11.30 -10.81 2.27
CA TYR A 181 11.90 -11.34 1.05
C TYR A 181 12.24 -10.20 0.12
N ILE A 182 13.37 -10.33 -0.59
CA ILE A 182 13.78 -9.42 -1.67
C ILE A 182 13.77 -10.20 -2.98
N TYR A 183 13.18 -9.59 -4.01
CA TYR A 183 13.02 -10.15 -5.34
C TYR A 183 13.88 -9.35 -6.32
N THR A 184 14.91 -10.01 -6.85
CA THR A 184 15.91 -9.40 -7.73
C THR A 184 15.81 -9.92 -9.16
N GLY A 185 15.89 -9.05 -10.14
CA GLY A 185 15.83 -9.43 -11.55
C GLY A 185 15.93 -8.21 -12.45
N GLU A 186 15.29 -8.26 -13.63
CA GLU A 186 15.31 -7.11 -14.54
C GLU A 186 14.51 -5.93 -13.96
N GLY A 187 15.07 -4.72 -14.06
CA GLY A 187 14.47 -3.51 -13.52
C GLY A 187 14.52 -3.43 -11.99
N GLN A 188 13.59 -2.69 -11.42
CA GLN A 188 13.44 -2.42 -9.99
C GLN A 188 13.42 -3.69 -9.12
N ASP A 189 14.24 -3.74 -8.07
CA ASP A 189 14.09 -4.72 -6.99
C ASP A 189 12.87 -4.38 -6.13
N ILE A 190 12.13 -5.41 -5.71
CA ILE A 190 10.96 -5.27 -4.83
C ILE A 190 11.09 -6.18 -3.60
N GLY A 191 10.35 -5.84 -2.54
CA GLY A 191 10.37 -6.56 -1.28
C GLY A 191 8.98 -6.80 -0.69
N GLN A 192 8.86 -7.89 0.04
CA GLN A 192 7.72 -8.18 0.90
C GLN A 192 8.23 -8.27 2.33
N PHE A 193 7.60 -7.56 3.27
CA PHE A 193 8.04 -7.50 4.67
C PHE A 193 6.88 -7.83 5.59
N TRP A 194 7.18 -8.44 6.73
CA TRP A 194 6.20 -8.80 7.75
C TRP A 194 6.74 -8.56 9.16
N ALA A 195 5.82 -8.22 10.07
CA ALA A 195 6.06 -8.17 11.50
C ALA A 195 5.02 -9.03 12.20
N LYS A 196 5.46 -10.09 12.89
CA LYS A 196 4.59 -11.00 13.63
C LYS A 196 4.76 -10.74 15.13
N LEU A 197 3.67 -10.47 15.83
CA LEU A 197 3.72 -10.20 17.26
C LEU A 197 4.25 -11.41 18.05
N ASN A 198 5.32 -11.22 18.82
CA ASN A 198 5.90 -12.25 19.67
C ASN A 198 5.08 -12.40 20.94
N VAL A 199 3.98 -13.16 20.86
CA VAL A 199 3.04 -13.42 21.97
C VAL A 199 3.69 -14.12 23.18
N GLY A 200 4.89 -14.68 23.04
CA GLY A 200 5.68 -15.27 24.14
C GLY A 200 6.41 -14.26 25.04
N ASN A 201 6.59 -13.00 24.61
CA ASN A 201 7.40 -11.99 25.31
C ASN A 201 6.66 -10.67 25.64
N ALA A 202 5.34 -10.58 25.43
CA ALA A 202 4.60 -9.34 25.66
C ALA A 202 3.34 -9.53 26.52
N LYS A 203 3.32 -8.93 27.73
CA LYS A 203 2.08 -8.47 28.34
C LYS A 203 1.44 -7.48 27.35
N VAL A 204 0.24 -7.80 26.87
CA VAL A 204 -0.48 -7.00 25.89
C VAL A 204 -0.80 -5.62 26.48
N LYS A 205 -0.01 -4.59 26.12
CA LYS A 205 -0.52 -3.21 26.13
C LYS A 205 -1.23 -2.99 24.81
N ARG A 206 -2.53 -3.26 24.82
CA ARG A 206 -3.49 -2.75 23.85
C ARG A 206 -3.30 -1.24 23.80
N LEU A 207 -3.16 -0.66 22.61
CA LEU A 207 -3.28 0.80 22.44
C LEU A 207 -4.63 1.19 23.03
N LEU A 208 -4.61 1.87 24.16
CA LEU A 208 -5.80 2.53 24.67
C LEU A 208 -6.14 3.62 23.64
N PRO A 209 -7.42 3.81 23.30
CA PRO A 209 -7.82 4.94 22.47
C PRO A 209 -7.24 6.19 23.10
N ILE A 210 -6.57 7.02 22.28
CA ILE A 210 -5.98 8.29 22.69
C ILE A 210 -7.02 9.02 23.55
N PRO A 211 -6.72 9.37 24.81
CA PRO A 211 -7.67 10.08 25.64
C PRO A 211 -8.06 11.38 24.93
N ARG A 212 -9.36 11.60 24.78
CA ARG A 212 -9.96 12.84 24.25
C ARG A 212 -9.49 14.12 24.99
N SER A 213 -8.75 13.96 26.08
CA SER A 213 -8.18 15.01 26.94
C SER A 213 -7.04 15.82 26.32
N GLN A 214 -6.55 15.50 25.12
CA GLN A 214 -5.55 16.32 24.41
C GLN A 214 -6.09 17.04 23.17
N MET A 215 -7.41 17.01 22.92
CA MET A 215 -8.00 18.00 22.03
C MET A 215 -8.03 19.35 22.75
N VAL A 216 -7.02 20.18 22.51
CA VAL A 216 -7.10 21.61 22.83
C VAL A 216 -8.25 22.17 22.00
N THR A 217 -9.42 22.33 22.60
CA THR A 217 -10.50 23.11 22.01
C THR A 217 -10.00 24.54 21.85
N PRO A 218 -9.98 25.14 20.65
CA PRO A 218 -9.73 26.56 20.53
C PRO A 218 -10.84 27.29 21.30
N VAL A 219 -10.46 28.22 22.17
CA VAL A 219 -11.42 29.05 22.91
C VAL A 219 -12.08 29.97 21.89
N ILE A 220 -13.24 29.54 21.39
CA ILE A 220 -14.09 30.36 20.53
C ILE A 220 -14.73 31.45 21.41
N PRO A 221 -14.52 32.74 21.12
CA PRO A 221 -15.06 33.83 21.93
C PRO A 221 -16.59 33.76 22.01
N LEU A 222 -17.16 34.10 23.17
CA LEU A 222 -18.57 33.92 23.53
C LEU A 222 -19.57 34.48 22.49
N ARG A 223 -19.16 35.53 21.76
CA ARG A 223 -19.94 36.14 20.68
C ARG A 223 -20.14 35.23 19.46
N VAL A 224 -19.16 34.37 19.14
CA VAL A 224 -19.24 33.43 18.01
C VAL A 224 -20.12 32.22 18.38
N ARG A 225 -20.13 31.79 19.65
CA ARG A 225 -21.06 30.75 20.13
C ARG A 225 -22.53 31.17 20.02
N HIS A 226 -22.85 32.44 20.27
CA HIS A 226 -24.21 32.96 20.10
C HIS A 226 -24.65 32.97 18.63
N LEU A 227 -23.77 33.40 17.72
CA LEU A 227 -24.06 33.39 16.28
C LEU A 227 -24.29 31.97 15.73
N VAL A 228 -23.47 31.01 16.13
CA VAL A 228 -23.63 29.59 15.72
C VAL A 228 -24.91 28.99 16.29
N SER A 229 -25.29 29.31 17.53
CA SER A 229 -26.56 28.85 18.11
C SER A 229 -27.80 29.46 17.44
N ILE A 230 -27.70 30.71 16.95
CA ILE A 230 -28.79 31.36 16.20
C ILE A 230 -28.94 30.73 14.81
N LEU A 231 -27.82 30.45 14.13
CA LEU A 231 -27.81 29.76 12.84
C LEU A 231 -28.35 28.33 12.91
N ILE A 232 -27.97 27.56 13.95
CA ILE A 232 -28.49 26.19 14.14
C ILE A 232 -29.99 26.22 14.39
N ARG A 233 -30.50 27.16 15.21
CA ARG A 233 -31.94 27.29 15.48
C ARG A 233 -32.74 27.68 14.23
N ALA A 234 -32.18 28.55 13.38
CA ALA A 234 -32.81 28.94 12.11
C ALA A 234 -32.90 27.77 11.11
N VAL A 235 -31.86 26.92 11.06
CA VAL A 235 -31.85 25.72 10.20
C VAL A 235 -32.84 24.66 10.70
N THR A 236 -32.94 24.43 12.01
CA THR A 236 -33.93 23.47 12.57
C THR A 236 -35.37 23.94 12.45
N ALA A 237 -35.64 25.25 12.38
CA ALA A 237 -36.99 25.77 12.16
C ALA A 237 -37.46 25.64 10.69
N SER A 238 -36.56 25.29 9.76
CA SER A 238 -36.83 25.27 8.32
C SER A 238 -37.00 23.86 7.73
N LEU A 239 -36.91 22.79 8.54
CA LEU A 239 -37.15 21.40 8.10
C LEU A 239 -38.12 20.66 9.06
N PRO A 240 -39.45 20.69 8.83
CA PRO A 240 -40.41 19.94 9.64
C PRO A 240 -40.67 18.50 9.17
N HIS A 241 -39.91 17.97 8.21
CA HIS A 241 -40.06 16.57 7.78
C HIS A 241 -38.73 15.85 7.84
N LEU A 242 -38.55 15.07 8.90
CA LEU A 242 -37.87 13.77 8.97
C LEU A 242 -37.82 13.36 10.46
N LEU A 243 -38.96 12.92 11.00
CA LEU A 243 -38.96 12.11 12.22
C LEU A 243 -38.53 10.68 11.84
N PRO A 244 -37.56 10.06 12.55
CA PRO A 244 -37.28 8.65 12.36
C PRO A 244 -38.39 7.81 13.02
N MET A 245 -38.96 6.90 12.24
CA MET A 245 -39.91 5.88 12.68
C MET A 245 -39.19 4.91 13.63
N GLU A 246 -39.65 4.88 14.88
CA GLU A 246 -39.20 3.96 15.92
C GLU A 246 -39.53 2.52 15.50
N THR A 247 -38.50 1.70 15.22
CA THR A 247 -38.69 0.27 14.99
C THR A 247 -38.70 -0.46 16.34
N ALA A 248 -39.90 -0.85 16.76
CA ALA A 248 -40.12 -1.70 17.91
C ALA A 248 -39.49 -3.09 17.69
N ILE A 249 -38.68 -3.54 18.66
CA ILE A 249 -38.17 -4.92 18.77
C ILE A 249 -39.13 -5.70 19.66
N PRO A 250 -39.83 -6.75 19.18
CA PRO A 250 -40.56 -7.65 20.06
C PRO A 250 -39.63 -8.75 20.62
N LYS A 251 -39.66 -8.90 21.95
CA LYS A 251 -39.06 -10.00 22.72
C LYS A 251 -39.83 -11.32 22.50
N LYS A 252 -39.06 -12.42 22.44
CA LYS A 252 -39.40 -13.85 22.68
C LYS A 252 -40.23 -14.59 21.64
N LEU A 253 -39.65 -15.67 21.09
CA LEU A 253 -40.16 -17.06 21.18
C LEU A 253 -39.24 -18.08 20.45
N ARG A 254 -38.22 -18.60 21.15
CA ARG A 254 -37.77 -20.01 21.29
C ARG A 254 -36.33 -20.05 21.77
#